data_AF-A0A8K0KYB3-F1
#
_entry.id   AF-A0A8K0KYB3-F1
#
_cell.length_a   1.000
_cell.length_b   1.000
_cell.length_c   1.000
_cell.angle_alpha   90.00
_cell.angle_beta   90.00
_cell.angle_gamma   90.00
#
_symmetry.space_group_name_H-M   'P 1'
#
loop_
_entity.id
_entity.type
_entity.pdbx_description
1 polymer ?
#
loop_
_entity_poly.entity_id
_entity_poly.type
_entity_poly.pdbx_seq_one_letter_code
_entity_poly.pdbx_strand_id
1 'polypeptide(L)'
;MVSSTATSVRSTHDGNTFLVKEPGTIKSTKKDAAAFASLLEKPQPGCNALDLKNLTRADESRFTRWQETVLLRTLVNNRAGPGKNEGEGLSDMSSCLEFNVIGTHSSFSGAHVDGLPGTWLRVLTGTKLWFIPDDMSPDDWEAFGRLGPDWIPAGPCKIIVLEPDDVLVMRSGTPVVHAAMSLDLCILQGGMFWEFSSAAGILESLRWIAENQLATNEELALQLPDVIERLVQLLDSSPELFTTHLSQPDHDAHIQDLRALAEDMWNLGCACKAGCRSSCPCELDGRRCLPWCAGHSKKGKGQMRACMKIL
;
A
#
# COMPACT_ATOMS: atom_id res chain seq x y z
N MET A 1 -26.12 -3.13 -5.31
CA MET A 1 -24.65 -3.25 -5.30
C MET A 1 -24.16 -4.51 -4.60
N VAL A 2 -24.52 -4.76 -3.33
CA VAL A 2 -24.02 -5.96 -2.60
C VAL A 2 -24.37 -7.28 -3.31
N SER A 3 -25.63 -7.49 -3.67
CA SER A 3 -26.07 -8.71 -4.37
C SER A 3 -25.41 -8.88 -5.76
N SER A 4 -25.19 -7.79 -6.49
CA SER A 4 -24.47 -7.83 -7.78
C SER A 4 -22.99 -8.17 -7.58
N THR A 5 -22.33 -7.62 -6.55
CA THR A 5 -20.94 -7.97 -6.21
C THR A 5 -20.81 -9.43 -5.79
N ALA A 6 -21.69 -9.94 -4.94
CA ALA A 6 -21.69 -11.36 -4.53
C ALA A 6 -21.90 -12.31 -5.73
N THR A 7 -22.78 -11.94 -6.66
CA THR A 7 -23.00 -12.69 -7.90
C THR A 7 -21.79 -12.65 -8.82
N SER A 8 -21.15 -11.48 -8.95
CA SER A 8 -19.90 -11.30 -9.69
C SER A 8 -18.79 -12.20 -9.13
N VAL A 9 -18.59 -12.18 -7.81
CA VAL A 9 -17.60 -13.04 -7.11
C VAL A 9 -17.82 -14.51 -7.45
N ARG A 10 -19.05 -15.03 -7.34
CA ARG A 10 -19.34 -16.45 -7.63
C ARG A 10 -19.09 -16.82 -9.09
N SER A 11 -19.45 -15.94 -10.02
CA SER A 11 -19.45 -16.26 -11.45
C SER A 11 -18.10 -16.01 -12.13
N THR A 12 -17.33 -15.02 -11.68
CA THR A 12 -16.11 -14.56 -12.36
C THR A 12 -14.82 -14.87 -11.61
N HIS A 13 -14.92 -15.22 -10.33
CA HIS A 13 -13.77 -15.51 -9.47
C HIS A 13 -13.82 -16.94 -8.88
N ASP A 14 -14.53 -17.87 -9.51
CA ASP A 14 -14.53 -19.27 -9.10
C ASP A 14 -13.10 -19.85 -9.07
N GLY A 15 -12.78 -20.63 -8.04
CA GLY A 15 -11.43 -21.13 -7.77
C GLY A 15 -10.46 -20.12 -7.12
N ASN A 16 -10.82 -18.84 -6.97
CA ASN A 16 -10.00 -17.87 -6.22
C ASN A 16 -10.25 -17.95 -4.71
N THR A 17 -9.24 -17.52 -3.95
CA THR A 17 -9.35 -17.33 -2.49
C THR A 17 -9.15 -15.88 -2.11
N PHE A 18 -9.94 -15.41 -1.16
CA PHE A 18 -9.94 -14.05 -0.61
C PHE A 18 -9.40 -14.07 0.81
N LEU A 19 -8.52 -13.13 1.14
CA LEU A 19 -8.09 -12.92 2.52
C LEU A 19 -9.10 -12.02 3.24
N VAL A 20 -9.63 -12.54 4.34
CA VAL A 20 -10.60 -11.82 5.18
C VAL A 20 -10.07 -11.78 6.60
N LYS A 21 -9.85 -10.57 7.12
CA LYS A 21 -9.54 -10.32 8.52
C LYS A 21 -10.75 -10.67 9.37
N GLU A 22 -10.53 -11.52 10.37
CA GLU A 22 -11.58 -12.00 11.26
C GLU A 22 -11.92 -10.98 12.35
N PRO A 23 -13.18 -10.95 12.84
CA PRO A 23 -13.63 -9.97 13.82
C PRO A 23 -12.77 -9.95 15.09
N GLY A 24 -12.36 -8.75 15.50
CA GLY A 24 -11.62 -8.54 16.75
C GLY A 24 -10.20 -9.15 16.76
N THR A 25 -9.65 -9.55 15.62
CA THR A 25 -8.30 -10.11 15.53
C THR A 25 -7.48 -9.47 14.42
N ILE A 26 -6.16 -9.59 14.49
CA ILE A 26 -5.26 -9.26 13.37
C ILE A 26 -5.15 -10.40 12.34
N LYS A 27 -5.80 -11.55 12.60
CA LYS A 27 -5.64 -12.75 11.76
C LYS A 27 -6.54 -12.67 10.54
N SER A 28 -5.98 -13.08 9.41
CA SER A 28 -6.73 -13.25 8.16
C SER A 28 -6.95 -14.73 7.85
N THR A 29 -8.16 -15.08 7.43
CA THR A 29 -8.47 -16.42 6.89
C THR A 29 -8.65 -16.35 5.38
N LYS A 30 -8.31 -17.44 4.70
CA LYS A 30 -8.63 -17.61 3.28
C LYS A 30 -10.06 -18.13 3.16
N LYS A 31 -10.91 -17.41 2.42
CA LYS A 31 -12.26 -17.85 2.04
C LYS A 31 -12.28 -18.09 0.54
N ASP A 32 -12.86 -19.19 0.08
CA ASP A 32 -13.13 -19.36 -1.34
C ASP A 32 -14.22 -18.38 -1.83
N ALA A 33 -14.44 -18.32 -3.14
CA ALA A 33 -15.42 -17.43 -3.75
C ALA A 33 -16.85 -17.65 -3.24
N ALA A 34 -17.26 -18.89 -2.97
CA ALA A 34 -18.62 -19.19 -2.52
C ALA A 34 -18.83 -18.72 -1.06
N ALA A 35 -17.86 -18.99 -0.20
CA ALA A 35 -17.84 -18.54 1.19
C ALA A 35 -17.74 -17.02 1.29
N PHE A 36 -16.91 -16.38 0.46
CA PHE A 36 -16.78 -14.93 0.42
C PHE A 36 -18.07 -14.25 -0.08
N ALA A 37 -18.69 -14.74 -1.15
CA ALA A 37 -19.98 -14.23 -1.61
C ALA A 37 -21.08 -14.39 -0.57
N SER A 38 -21.09 -15.52 0.15
CA SER A 38 -22.04 -15.74 1.25
C SER A 38 -21.84 -14.75 2.40
N LEU A 39 -20.59 -14.38 2.71
CA LEU A 39 -20.27 -13.32 3.67
C LEU A 39 -20.81 -11.97 3.22
N LEU A 40 -20.75 -11.64 1.92
CA LEU A 40 -21.32 -10.38 1.41
C LEU A 40 -22.83 -10.32 1.56
N GLU A 41 -23.52 -11.43 1.33
CA GLU A 41 -24.99 -11.51 1.44
C GLU A 41 -25.48 -11.57 2.88
N LYS A 42 -24.67 -12.15 3.77
CA LYS A 42 -24.94 -12.31 5.20
C LYS A 42 -23.73 -11.85 6.01
N PRO A 43 -23.48 -10.53 6.08
CA PRO A 43 -22.29 -9.98 6.71
C PRO A 43 -22.26 -10.29 8.20
N GLN A 44 -21.15 -10.87 8.65
CA GLN A 44 -20.82 -10.98 10.06
C GLN A 44 -20.12 -9.68 10.50
N PRO A 45 -20.47 -9.09 11.65
CA PRO A 45 -19.82 -7.86 12.12
C PRO A 45 -18.32 -8.04 12.34
N GLY A 46 -17.54 -7.00 12.07
CA GLY A 46 -16.11 -6.94 12.37
C GLY A 46 -15.17 -7.54 11.31
N CYS A 47 -15.69 -8.16 10.25
CA CYS A 47 -14.90 -8.69 9.13
C CYS A 47 -14.41 -7.58 8.19
N ASN A 48 -13.19 -7.71 7.67
CA ASN A 48 -12.62 -6.76 6.72
C ASN A 48 -11.80 -7.47 5.61
N ALA A 49 -11.87 -6.99 4.38
CA ALA A 49 -11.05 -7.44 3.25
C ALA A 49 -10.50 -6.21 2.53
N LEU A 50 -9.18 -6.01 2.60
CA LEU A 50 -8.53 -4.72 2.30
C LEU A 50 -7.81 -4.65 0.94
N ASP A 51 -7.52 -5.80 0.32
CA ASP A 51 -6.77 -5.89 -0.94
C ASP A 51 -7.45 -6.89 -1.90
N LEU A 52 -8.65 -6.53 -2.34
CA LEU A 52 -9.39 -7.32 -3.32
C LEU A 52 -9.08 -6.77 -4.71
N LYS A 53 -8.64 -7.62 -5.65
CA LYS A 53 -8.61 -7.24 -7.07
C LYS A 53 -9.95 -6.65 -7.47
N ASN A 54 -9.97 -5.56 -8.24
CA ASN A 54 -11.19 -4.82 -8.60
C ASN A 54 -12.36 -5.73 -9.07
N LEU A 55 -13.24 -6.07 -8.12
CA LEU A 55 -14.43 -6.92 -8.23
C LEU A 55 -15.61 -6.15 -8.79
N THR A 56 -15.72 -4.86 -8.46
CA THR A 56 -16.88 -4.03 -8.81
C THR A 56 -16.81 -3.54 -10.24
N ARG A 57 -15.59 -3.40 -10.80
CA ARG A 57 -15.36 -2.82 -12.14
C ARG A 57 -16.06 -1.47 -12.31
N ALA A 58 -16.16 -0.71 -11.22
CA ALA A 58 -16.69 0.64 -11.26
C ALA A 58 -15.70 1.54 -12.02
N ASP A 59 -16.20 2.65 -12.59
CA ASP A 59 -15.34 3.58 -13.30
C ASP A 59 -14.31 4.21 -12.36
N GLU A 60 -13.04 4.13 -12.73
CA GLU A 60 -11.96 4.83 -12.02
C GLU A 60 -12.26 6.33 -11.93
N SER A 61 -11.82 6.94 -10.82
CA SER A 61 -11.92 8.39 -10.67
C SER A 61 -11.09 9.12 -11.73
N ARG A 62 -11.65 10.17 -12.34
CA ARG A 62 -11.02 10.86 -13.49
C ARG A 62 -9.61 11.37 -13.22
N PHE A 63 -9.33 11.80 -11.99
CA PHE A 63 -8.02 12.37 -11.65
C PHE A 63 -6.89 11.32 -11.71
N THR A 64 -7.20 10.02 -11.60
CA THR A 64 -6.22 8.92 -11.73
C THR A 64 -5.65 8.77 -13.14
N ARG A 65 -6.18 9.53 -14.09
CA ARG A 65 -5.77 9.58 -15.50
C ARG A 65 -5.10 10.91 -15.87
N TRP A 66 -4.94 11.81 -14.90
CA TRP A 66 -4.21 13.06 -15.13
C TRP A 66 -2.74 12.78 -15.32
N GLN A 67 -2.06 13.57 -16.15
CA GLN A 67 -0.66 13.33 -16.49
C GLN A 67 0.21 13.36 -15.24
N GLU A 68 -0.16 14.18 -14.26
CA GLU A 68 0.58 14.37 -13.03
C GLU A 68 0.55 13.14 -12.14
N THR A 69 -0.52 12.33 -12.15
CA THR A 69 -0.81 11.26 -11.15
C THR A 69 -0.54 9.84 -11.66
N VAL A 70 -0.04 9.70 -12.89
CA VAL A 70 0.15 8.40 -13.55
C VAL A 70 1.57 7.85 -13.41
N LEU A 71 2.44 8.42 -12.57
CA LEU A 71 3.82 7.96 -12.41
C LEU A 71 3.87 6.48 -12.03
N LEU A 72 3.14 6.07 -10.97
CA LEU A 72 3.15 4.68 -10.50
C LEU A 72 2.68 3.72 -11.61
N ARG A 73 1.58 4.05 -12.28
CA ARG A 73 1.04 3.29 -13.40
C ARG A 73 2.05 3.17 -14.55
N THR A 74 2.76 4.25 -14.85
CA THR A 74 3.82 4.28 -15.88
C THR A 74 4.95 3.33 -15.53
N LEU A 75 5.42 3.35 -14.28
CA LEU A 75 6.52 2.49 -13.83
C LEU A 75 6.13 1.01 -13.77
N VAL A 76 4.90 0.71 -13.35
CA VAL A 76 4.39 -0.66 -13.24
C VAL A 76 4.10 -1.28 -14.61
N ASN A 77 3.47 -0.53 -15.53
CA ASN A 77 3.06 -1.05 -16.84
C ASN A 77 4.21 -1.20 -17.84
N ASN A 78 5.30 -0.43 -17.72
CA ASN A 78 6.47 -0.53 -18.59
C ASN A 78 7.36 -1.77 -18.29
N ARG A 79 6.77 -2.89 -17.83
CA ARG A 79 7.45 -4.19 -17.76
C ARG A 79 7.75 -4.71 -19.17
N ALA A 80 8.95 -4.42 -19.67
CA ALA A 80 9.52 -5.08 -20.84
C ALA A 80 9.88 -6.55 -20.48
N GLY A 81 8.88 -7.45 -20.57
CA GLY A 81 9.05 -8.89 -20.39
C GLY A 81 7.84 -9.65 -20.96
N PRO A 82 8.03 -10.85 -21.56
CA PRO A 82 6.95 -11.56 -22.21
C PRO A 82 6.06 -12.24 -21.15
N GLY A 83 4.95 -11.58 -20.80
CA GLY A 83 3.84 -12.22 -20.09
C GLY A 83 3.82 -12.04 -18.57
N LYS A 84 2.60 -12.19 -18.02
CA LYS A 84 2.34 -12.28 -16.59
C LYS A 84 3.09 -13.49 -16.04
N ASN A 85 4.01 -13.30 -15.10
CA ASN A 85 4.48 -14.42 -14.30
C ASN A 85 3.32 -14.86 -13.40
N GLU A 86 2.58 -15.88 -13.83
CA GLU A 86 1.67 -16.62 -12.95
C GLU A 86 2.50 -17.18 -11.78
N GLY A 87 2.44 -16.51 -10.63
CA GLY A 87 3.21 -16.90 -9.44
C GLY A 87 3.66 -15.78 -8.52
N GLU A 88 3.44 -14.51 -8.87
CA GLU A 88 3.74 -13.39 -7.97
C GLU A 88 2.67 -13.30 -6.87
N GLY A 89 3.04 -13.77 -5.67
CA GLY A 89 2.17 -13.83 -4.49
C GLY A 89 1.99 -12.47 -3.79
N LEU A 90 0.96 -12.40 -2.94
CA LEU A 90 0.64 -11.49 -1.81
C LEU A 90 0.99 -9.99 -1.79
N SER A 91 1.72 -9.41 -2.75
CA SER A 91 1.92 -7.95 -2.88
C SER A 91 2.45 -7.63 -4.29
N ASP A 92 1.53 -7.59 -5.27
CA ASP A 92 1.78 -7.22 -6.66
C ASP A 92 1.46 -5.73 -6.83
N MET A 93 2.45 -4.89 -7.18
CA MET A 93 2.25 -3.45 -7.36
C MET A 93 1.18 -3.14 -8.41
N SER A 94 0.94 -4.06 -9.36
CA SER A 94 -0.13 -3.89 -10.34
C SER A 94 -1.52 -4.06 -9.73
N SER A 95 -1.69 -4.85 -8.66
CA SER A 95 -2.95 -4.91 -7.91
C SER A 95 -3.17 -3.69 -7.02
N CYS A 96 -2.11 -2.97 -6.64
CA CYS A 96 -2.22 -1.71 -5.90
C CYS A 96 -2.81 -0.57 -6.75
N LEU A 97 -2.73 -0.63 -8.09
CA LEU A 97 -3.28 0.41 -8.97
C LEU A 97 -4.79 0.54 -8.86
N GLU A 98 -5.47 -0.58 -8.60
CA GLU A 98 -6.92 -0.61 -8.44
C GLU A 98 -7.38 -1.83 -7.63
N PHE A 99 -8.03 -1.57 -6.52
CA PHE A 99 -8.55 -2.58 -5.61
C PHE A 99 -9.94 -2.22 -5.08
N ASN A 100 -10.61 -3.20 -4.48
CA ASN A 100 -11.76 -2.96 -3.63
C ASN A 100 -11.43 -3.25 -2.17
N VAL A 101 -12.06 -2.47 -1.31
CA VAL A 101 -12.08 -2.71 0.14
C VAL A 101 -13.50 -3.05 0.54
N ILE A 102 -13.68 -4.10 1.34
CA ILE A 102 -14.97 -4.47 1.90
C ILE A 102 -14.86 -4.57 3.42
N GLY A 103 -15.54 -3.68 4.11
CA GLY A 103 -15.65 -3.69 5.56
C GLY A 103 -17.10 -3.95 5.98
N THR A 104 -17.32 -4.89 6.88
CA THR A 104 -18.64 -5.12 7.50
C THR A 104 -18.87 -4.17 8.67
N HIS A 105 -20.11 -4.12 9.18
CA HIS A 105 -20.47 -3.32 10.35
C HIS A 105 -19.48 -3.54 11.50
N SER A 106 -18.97 -2.44 12.08
CA SER A 106 -17.95 -2.41 13.14
C SER A 106 -16.59 -3.00 12.78
N SER A 107 -16.29 -3.25 11.50
CA SER A 107 -14.93 -3.56 11.10
C SER A 107 -14.01 -2.37 11.32
N PHE A 108 -12.85 -2.61 11.93
CA PHE A 108 -11.89 -1.59 12.31
C PHE A 108 -10.46 -1.98 11.87
N SER A 109 -9.75 -1.00 11.33
CA SER A 109 -8.31 -1.05 11.11
C SER A 109 -7.67 0.03 11.98
N GLY A 110 -6.70 -0.37 12.81
CA GLY A 110 -5.95 0.54 13.69
C GLY A 110 -5.07 1.53 12.91
N ALA A 111 -4.32 2.36 13.63
CA ALA A 111 -3.44 3.35 13.02
C ALA A 111 -2.41 2.70 12.10
N HIS A 112 -2.34 3.15 10.84
CA HIS A 112 -1.35 2.71 9.87
C HIS A 112 -1.11 3.79 8.81
N VAL A 113 -0.05 3.62 8.03
CA VAL A 113 0.15 4.25 6.73
C VAL A 113 0.06 3.18 5.64
N ASP A 114 -0.37 3.57 4.45
CA ASP A 114 -0.36 2.69 3.28
C ASP A 114 1.07 2.34 2.88
N GLY A 115 1.29 1.15 2.32
CA GLY A 115 2.62 0.68 1.93
C GLY A 115 3.24 1.47 0.77
N LEU A 116 2.40 2.10 -0.06
CA LEU A 116 2.81 3.10 -1.05
C LEU A 116 2.11 4.43 -0.74
N PRO A 117 2.85 5.55 -0.72
CA PRO A 117 2.27 6.86 -0.43
C PRO A 117 1.43 7.34 -1.62
N GLY A 118 0.21 7.81 -1.35
CA GLY A 118 -0.73 8.27 -2.38
C GLY A 118 -1.81 7.24 -2.65
N THR A 119 -2.98 7.45 -2.03
CA THR A 119 -4.12 6.53 -2.09
C THR A 119 -5.39 7.30 -2.33
N TRP A 120 -6.27 6.72 -3.12
CA TRP A 120 -7.63 7.23 -3.28
C TRP A 120 -8.65 6.15 -3.01
N LEU A 121 -9.80 6.58 -2.50
CA LEU A 121 -10.91 5.72 -2.16
C LEU A 121 -12.20 6.42 -2.57
N ARG A 122 -13.08 5.69 -3.26
CA ARG A 122 -14.47 6.06 -3.51
C ARG A 122 -15.38 5.11 -2.77
N VAL A 123 -16.28 5.65 -1.96
CA VAL A 123 -17.31 4.84 -1.32
C VAL A 123 -18.36 4.48 -2.37
N LEU A 124 -18.55 3.20 -2.64
CA LEU A 124 -19.58 2.74 -3.58
C LEU A 124 -20.89 2.47 -2.84
N THR A 125 -20.81 1.99 -1.59
CA THR A 125 -21.96 1.79 -0.71
C THR A 125 -21.52 1.77 0.75
N GLY A 126 -22.45 2.09 1.65
CA GLY A 126 -22.21 2.14 3.08
C GLY A 126 -21.54 3.43 3.56
N THR A 127 -21.15 3.45 4.84
CA THR A 127 -20.50 4.59 5.50
C THR A 127 -19.17 4.17 6.14
N LYS A 128 -18.12 4.94 5.85
CA LYS A 128 -16.78 4.75 6.40
C LYS A 128 -16.37 5.95 7.25
N LEU A 129 -15.82 5.70 8.42
CA LEU A 129 -15.13 6.70 9.23
C LEU A 129 -13.63 6.59 8.99
N TRP A 130 -12.99 7.70 8.68
CA TRP A 130 -11.54 7.83 8.52
C TRP A 130 -10.98 8.73 9.61
N PHE A 131 -10.17 8.18 10.49
CA PHE A 131 -9.56 8.89 11.61
C PHE A 131 -8.15 9.32 11.21
N ILE A 132 -7.83 10.60 11.37
CA ILE A 132 -6.52 11.16 11.04
C ILE A 132 -6.03 11.94 12.27
N PRO A 133 -4.89 11.58 12.89
CA PRO A 133 -4.28 12.38 13.94
C PRO A 133 -3.87 13.74 13.35
N ASP A 134 -4.11 14.81 14.10
CA ASP A 134 -3.76 16.17 13.67
C ASP A 134 -2.42 16.60 14.27
N ASP A 135 -1.64 17.36 13.49
CA ASP A 135 -0.40 18.01 13.94
C ASP A 135 0.59 17.09 14.69
N MET A 136 0.91 15.93 14.10
CA MET A 136 1.85 14.96 14.67
C MET A 136 3.25 15.56 14.84
N SER A 137 3.74 15.56 16.08
CA SER A 137 5.12 15.96 16.41
C SER A 137 6.14 14.89 15.98
N PRO A 138 7.45 15.20 15.94
CA PRO A 138 8.48 14.19 15.70
C PRO A 138 8.42 13.01 16.68
N ASP A 139 8.11 13.26 17.95
CA ASP A 139 7.96 12.22 18.98
C ASP A 139 6.75 11.31 18.71
N ASP A 140 5.66 11.88 18.16
CA ASP A 140 4.48 11.10 17.76
C ASP A 140 4.83 10.16 16.60
N TRP A 141 5.58 10.64 15.60
CA TRP A 141 6.03 9.83 14.48
C TRP A 141 6.97 8.70 14.92
N GLU A 142 7.89 8.97 15.86
CA GLU A 142 8.76 7.94 16.43
C GLU A 142 7.96 6.89 17.21
N ALA A 143 7.03 7.34 18.07
CA ALA A 143 6.18 6.45 18.85
C ALA A 143 5.30 5.59 17.93
N PHE A 144 4.71 6.18 16.89
CA PHE A 144 3.93 5.48 15.89
C PHE A 144 4.76 4.46 15.10
N GLY A 145 5.97 4.83 14.64
CA GLY A 145 6.86 3.92 13.94
C GLY A 145 7.19 2.65 14.74
N ARG A 146 7.33 2.79 16.06
CA ARG A 146 7.62 1.69 17.00
C ARG A 146 6.40 0.87 17.40
N LEU A 147 5.25 1.51 17.60
CA LEU A 147 4.03 0.86 18.14
C LEU A 147 3.06 0.41 17.05
N GLY A 148 3.13 1.02 15.86
CA GLY A 148 2.29 0.70 14.71
C GLY A 148 0.79 0.77 15.05
N PRO A 149 0.01 -0.30 14.82
CA PRO A 149 -1.43 -0.31 15.05
C PRO A 149 -1.83 -0.18 16.53
N ASP A 150 -0.90 -0.43 17.46
CA ASP A 150 -1.12 -0.27 18.91
C ASP A 150 -0.86 1.16 19.39
N TRP A 151 -0.36 2.04 18.51
CA TRP A 151 -0.20 3.46 18.82
C TRP A 151 -1.58 4.12 18.95
N ILE A 152 -1.76 4.86 20.05
CA ILE A 152 -2.94 5.67 20.30
C ILE A 152 -2.47 7.12 20.35
N PRO A 153 -2.94 8.01 19.45
CA PRO A 153 -2.57 9.41 19.47
C PRO A 153 -3.04 10.06 20.77
N ALA A 154 -2.15 10.81 21.44
CA ALA A 154 -2.50 11.61 22.61
C ALA A 154 -3.18 12.93 22.23
N GLY A 155 -2.88 13.44 21.03
CA GLY A 155 -3.39 14.68 20.48
C GLY A 155 -4.78 14.59 19.84
N PRO A 156 -5.31 15.72 19.34
CA PRO A 156 -6.59 15.74 18.65
C PRO A 156 -6.58 14.87 17.39
N CYS A 157 -7.72 14.26 17.10
CA CYS A 157 -7.95 13.48 15.89
C CYS A 157 -9.11 14.06 15.10
N LYS A 158 -8.93 14.19 13.79
CA LYS A 158 -10.01 14.50 12.84
C LYS A 158 -10.71 13.20 12.45
N ILE A 159 -12.03 13.26 12.33
CA ILE A 159 -12.84 12.16 11.81
C ILE A 159 -13.50 12.65 10.54
N ILE A 160 -13.19 12.01 9.42
CA ILE A 160 -13.85 12.21 8.14
C ILE A 160 -14.94 11.15 8.02
N VAL A 161 -16.18 11.59 7.84
CA VAL A 161 -17.29 10.69 7.52
C VAL A 161 -17.40 10.63 6.00
N LEU A 162 -17.29 9.43 5.44
CA LEU A 162 -17.42 9.17 4.01
C LEU A 162 -18.73 8.43 3.75
N GLU A 163 -19.56 9.01 2.91
CA GLU A 163 -20.84 8.49 2.46
C GLU A 163 -20.75 8.02 1.00
N PRO A 164 -21.76 7.30 0.47
CA PRO A 164 -21.72 6.85 -0.92
C PRO A 164 -21.43 7.99 -1.91
N ASP A 165 -20.57 7.69 -2.87
CA ASP A 165 -20.01 8.58 -3.89
C ASP A 165 -18.96 9.61 -3.43
N ASP A 166 -18.71 9.73 -2.12
CA ASP A 166 -17.56 10.51 -1.65
C ASP A 166 -16.25 9.88 -2.13
N VAL A 167 -15.29 10.76 -2.44
CA VAL A 167 -13.92 10.41 -2.82
C VAL A 167 -12.95 11.01 -1.81
N LEU A 168 -12.24 10.16 -1.09
CA LEU A 168 -11.10 10.54 -0.27
C LEU A 168 -9.81 10.38 -1.07
N VAL A 169 -8.96 11.41 -1.04
CA VAL A 169 -7.61 11.38 -1.62
C VAL A 169 -6.61 11.66 -0.51
N MET A 170 -5.77 10.68 -0.21
CA MET A 170 -4.57 10.82 0.61
C MET A 170 -3.40 11.12 -0.32
N ARG A 171 -2.71 12.23 -0.06
CA ARG A 171 -1.78 12.86 -1.00
C ARG A 171 -0.59 11.94 -1.33
N SER A 172 -0.14 11.99 -2.58
CA SER A 172 1.10 11.34 -3.01
C SER A 172 2.31 11.97 -2.33
N GLY A 173 3.30 11.15 -2.00
CA GLY A 173 4.58 11.56 -1.44
C GLY A 173 4.57 12.05 0.01
N THR A 174 3.47 11.86 0.75
CA THR A 174 3.44 12.11 2.20
C THR A 174 2.75 10.93 2.89
N PRO A 175 3.36 10.30 3.91
CA PRO A 175 2.68 9.25 4.65
C PRO A 175 1.52 9.88 5.42
N VAL A 176 0.32 9.31 5.29
CA VAL A 176 -0.87 9.76 6.03
C VAL A 176 -1.21 8.70 7.04
N VAL A 177 -0.92 8.96 8.31
CA VAL A 177 -1.35 8.07 9.40
C VAL A 177 -2.86 8.11 9.48
N HIS A 178 -3.50 6.95 9.46
CA HIS A 178 -4.95 6.88 9.56
C HIS A 178 -5.42 5.57 10.19
N ALA A 179 -6.63 5.61 10.73
CA ALA A 179 -7.40 4.43 11.13
C ALA A 179 -8.76 4.49 10.44
N ALA A 180 -9.41 3.34 10.26
CA ALA A 180 -10.65 3.28 9.50
C ALA A 180 -11.68 2.35 10.15
N MET A 181 -12.93 2.81 10.22
CA MET A 181 -14.06 2.03 10.74
C MET A 181 -15.21 2.00 9.74
N SER A 182 -15.85 0.85 9.56
CA SER A 182 -17.13 0.78 8.83
C SER A 182 -18.31 0.82 9.80
N LEU A 183 -19.26 1.72 9.55
CA LEU A 183 -20.50 1.79 10.34
C LEU A 183 -21.55 0.79 9.87
N ASP A 184 -21.47 0.34 8.63
CA ASP A 184 -22.33 -0.66 8.02
C ASP A 184 -21.52 -1.55 7.06
N LEU A 185 -22.19 -2.33 6.21
CA LEU A 185 -21.50 -3.02 5.12
C LEU A 185 -21.08 -1.98 4.07
N CYS A 186 -19.79 -1.70 4.04
CA CYS A 186 -19.18 -0.73 3.15
C CYS A 186 -18.35 -1.44 2.06
N ILE A 187 -18.54 -1.01 0.81
CA ILE A 187 -17.71 -1.41 -0.33
C ILE A 187 -17.08 -0.14 -0.89
N LEU A 188 -15.76 -0.11 -0.92
CA LEU A 188 -14.98 0.96 -1.52
C LEU A 188 -14.28 0.45 -2.78
N GLN A 189 -14.10 1.34 -3.73
CA GLN A 189 -13.10 1.21 -4.78
C GLN A 189 -11.94 2.11 -4.42
N GLY A 190 -10.71 1.68 -4.69
CA GLY A 190 -9.55 2.52 -4.46
C GLY A 190 -8.40 2.12 -5.34
N GLY A 191 -7.29 2.83 -5.14
CA GLY A 191 -6.04 2.56 -5.79
C GLY A 191 -4.94 3.44 -5.21
N MET A 192 -3.72 3.03 -5.43
CA MET A 192 -2.53 3.82 -5.14
C MET A 192 -2.08 4.55 -6.41
N PHE A 193 -1.54 5.74 -6.24
CA PHE A 193 -1.07 6.58 -7.34
C PHE A 193 0.13 7.40 -6.89
N TRP A 194 1.01 7.71 -7.83
CA TRP A 194 2.17 8.57 -7.58
C TRP A 194 2.15 9.76 -8.50
N GLU A 195 2.56 10.90 -7.96
CA GLU A 195 2.72 12.11 -8.72
C GLU A 195 4.18 12.39 -9.08
N PHE A 196 4.43 12.85 -10.31
CA PHE A 196 5.78 13.21 -10.76
C PHE A 196 6.42 14.27 -9.87
N SER A 197 5.67 15.33 -9.54
CA SER A 197 6.13 16.42 -8.66
C SER A 197 6.39 15.99 -7.21
N SER A 198 5.90 14.81 -6.81
CA SER A 198 6.03 14.29 -5.45
C SER A 198 7.11 13.21 -5.32
N ALA A 199 7.92 12.97 -6.36
CA ALA A 199 8.89 11.86 -6.40
C ALA A 199 9.84 11.83 -5.20
N ALA A 200 10.31 12.99 -4.72
CA ALA A 200 11.17 13.07 -3.55
C ALA A 200 10.44 12.56 -2.31
N GLY A 201 9.26 13.13 -2.02
CA GLY A 201 8.42 12.70 -0.91
C GLY A 201 8.00 11.24 -1.00
N ILE A 202 7.81 10.69 -2.21
CA ILE A 202 7.54 9.25 -2.40
C ILE A 202 8.72 8.41 -1.93
N LEU A 203 9.95 8.74 -2.37
CA LEU A 203 11.15 8.01 -1.99
C LEU A 203 11.42 8.11 -0.49
N GLU A 204 11.27 9.30 0.09
CA GLU A 204 11.40 9.54 1.53
C GLU A 204 10.36 8.73 2.33
N SER A 205 9.10 8.73 1.88
CA SER A 205 8.01 7.96 2.50
C SER A 205 8.30 6.47 2.45
N LEU A 206 8.70 5.94 1.29
CA LEU A 206 9.01 4.52 1.12
C LEU A 206 10.19 4.11 2.02
N ARG A 207 11.21 4.96 2.12
CA ARG A 207 12.34 4.75 3.03
C ARG A 207 11.87 4.69 4.48
N TRP A 208 11.08 5.68 4.90
CA TRP A 208 10.54 5.73 6.26
C TRP A 208 9.70 4.48 6.58
N ILE A 209 8.85 4.04 5.66
CA ILE A 209 8.04 2.81 5.80
C ILE A 209 8.95 1.58 5.91
N ALA A 210 10.02 1.51 5.11
CA ALA A 210 10.97 0.41 5.11
C ALA A 210 11.78 0.30 6.42
N GLU A 211 12.03 1.42 7.08
CA GLU A 211 12.63 1.52 8.41
C GLU A 211 11.60 1.24 9.53
N ASN A 212 10.34 1.67 9.35
CA ASN A 212 9.27 1.60 10.37
C ASN A 212 8.16 0.59 9.98
N GLN A 213 8.53 -0.67 9.77
CA GLN A 213 7.64 -1.68 9.16
C GLN A 213 6.44 -2.12 10.03
N LEU A 214 6.31 -1.62 11.25
CA LEU A 214 5.10 -1.78 12.07
C LEU A 214 4.06 -0.69 11.79
N ALA A 215 4.47 0.44 11.20
CA ALA A 215 3.59 1.54 10.85
C ALA A 215 2.63 1.23 9.69
N THR A 216 2.86 0.17 8.93
CA THR A 216 1.99 -0.26 7.84
C THR A 216 1.43 -1.67 8.09
N ASN A 217 0.22 -1.92 7.60
CA ASN A 217 -0.42 -3.23 7.60
C ASN A 217 -0.09 -4.05 6.34
N GLU A 218 0.75 -3.53 5.45
CA GLU A 218 1.13 -4.15 4.17
C GLU A 218 2.59 -4.62 4.19
N GLU A 219 2.88 -5.68 3.43
CA GLU A 219 4.25 -6.03 3.12
C GLU A 219 4.74 -5.15 1.95
N LEU A 220 5.95 -4.60 2.05
CA LEU A 220 6.57 -3.92 0.92
C LEU A 220 6.66 -4.87 -0.27
N ALA A 221 6.16 -4.40 -1.41
CA ALA A 221 6.08 -5.22 -2.61
C ALA A 221 7.46 -5.68 -3.07
N LEU A 222 7.57 -6.96 -3.43
CA LEU A 222 8.83 -7.54 -3.92
C LEU A 222 9.30 -6.92 -5.24
N GLN A 223 8.38 -6.28 -5.96
CA GLN A 223 8.62 -5.60 -7.23
C GLN A 223 9.17 -4.18 -7.05
N LEU A 224 9.19 -3.65 -5.82
CA LEU A 224 9.61 -2.27 -5.55
C LEU A 224 11.02 -1.95 -6.05
N PRO A 225 12.05 -2.82 -5.92
CA PRO A 225 13.38 -2.56 -6.48
C PRO A 225 13.35 -2.29 -7.99
N ASP A 226 12.61 -3.08 -8.76
CA ASP A 226 12.49 -2.93 -10.21
C ASP A 226 11.73 -1.62 -10.56
N VAL A 227 10.76 -1.23 -9.74
CA VAL A 227 10.00 0.02 -9.90
C VAL A 227 10.89 1.24 -9.65
N ILE A 228 11.74 1.21 -8.62
CA ILE A 228 12.70 2.29 -8.33
C ILE A 228 13.79 2.36 -9.41
N GLU A 229 14.26 1.22 -9.94
CA GLU A 229 15.21 1.22 -11.06
C GLU A 229 14.62 1.93 -12.29
N ARG A 230 13.34 1.67 -12.59
CA ARG A 230 12.64 2.36 -13.69
C ARG A 230 12.40 3.83 -13.41
N LEU A 231 12.17 4.21 -12.16
CA LEU A 231 12.07 5.62 -11.78
C LEU A 231 13.39 6.32 -12.15
N VAL A 232 14.53 5.73 -11.82
CA VAL A 232 15.85 6.28 -12.20
C VAL A 232 16.05 6.32 -13.71
N GLN A 233 15.66 5.28 -14.44
CA GLN A 233 15.71 5.30 -15.91
C GLN A 233 14.82 6.42 -16.50
N LEU A 234 13.66 6.68 -15.89
CA LEU A 234 12.76 7.74 -16.33
C LEU A 234 13.30 9.14 -15.99
N LEU A 235 14.01 9.29 -14.86
CA LEU A 235 14.74 10.51 -14.53
C LEU A 235 15.83 10.82 -15.57
N ASP A 236 16.47 9.78 -16.11
CA ASP A 236 17.50 9.95 -17.14
C ASP A 236 16.92 10.26 -18.51
N SER A 237 15.81 9.62 -18.89
CA SER A 237 15.22 9.77 -20.22
C SER A 237 14.29 10.98 -20.36
N SER A 238 13.66 11.41 -19.27
CA SER A 238 12.59 12.44 -19.28
C SER A 238 12.58 13.26 -17.97
N PRO A 239 13.70 13.92 -17.60
CA PRO A 239 13.81 14.69 -16.36
C PRO A 239 12.78 15.82 -16.24
N GLU A 240 12.32 16.38 -17.36
CA GLU A 240 11.35 17.47 -17.42
C GLU A 240 10.00 17.13 -16.79
N LEU A 241 9.64 15.84 -16.71
CA LEU A 241 8.40 15.39 -16.08
C LEU A 241 8.39 15.67 -14.56
N PHE A 242 9.57 15.65 -13.94
CA PHE A 242 9.75 15.82 -12.49
C PHE A 242 9.96 17.29 -12.10
N THR A 243 10.37 18.14 -13.05
CA THR A 243 10.76 19.53 -12.78
C THR A 243 9.77 20.56 -13.31
N THR A 244 8.56 20.13 -13.71
CA THR A 244 7.50 21.00 -14.27
C THR A 244 7.14 22.21 -13.39
N HIS A 245 7.37 22.11 -12.09
CA HIS A 245 7.06 23.14 -11.09
C HIS A 245 8.29 23.95 -10.65
N LEU A 246 9.49 23.65 -11.18
CA LEU A 246 10.76 24.22 -10.76
C LEU A 246 11.35 25.20 -11.79
N SER A 247 12.20 26.10 -11.30
CA SER A 247 12.98 27.01 -12.14
C SER A 247 14.23 26.33 -12.69
N GLN A 248 14.75 26.75 -13.85
CA GLN A 248 15.85 26.05 -14.56
C GLN A 248 17.10 25.76 -13.71
N PRO A 249 17.59 26.65 -12.82
CA PRO A 249 18.72 26.35 -11.94
C PRO A 249 18.47 25.21 -10.94
N ASP A 250 17.22 24.95 -10.59
CA ASP A 250 16.83 23.95 -9.59
C ASP A 250 16.62 22.55 -10.21
N HIS A 251 16.58 22.46 -11.55
CA HIS A 251 16.27 21.20 -12.25
C HIS A 251 17.35 20.14 -11.99
N ASP A 252 18.61 20.47 -12.28
CA ASP A 252 19.72 19.51 -12.17
C ASP A 252 19.94 19.06 -10.72
N ALA A 253 19.83 19.99 -9.78
CA ALA A 253 19.94 19.71 -8.35
C ALA A 253 18.82 18.76 -7.90
N HIS A 254 17.57 19.05 -8.27
CA HIS A 254 16.43 18.20 -7.92
C HIS A 254 16.57 16.77 -8.48
N ILE A 255 17.00 16.63 -9.73
CA ILE A 255 17.20 15.30 -10.33
C ILE A 255 18.35 14.55 -9.62
N GLN A 256 19.42 15.24 -9.22
CA GLN A 256 20.49 14.62 -8.42
C GLN A 256 19.99 14.16 -7.04
N ASP A 257 19.18 14.98 -6.36
CA ASP A 257 18.58 14.63 -5.08
C ASP A 257 17.68 13.38 -5.19
N LEU A 258 16.86 13.30 -6.25
CA LEU A 258 16.03 12.12 -6.51
C LEU A 258 16.86 10.85 -6.73
N ARG A 259 18.00 10.95 -7.42
CA ARG A 259 18.92 9.82 -7.60
C ARG A 259 19.54 9.39 -6.26
N ALA A 260 19.96 10.35 -5.44
CA ALA A 260 20.52 10.07 -4.12
C ALA A 260 19.48 9.38 -3.21
N LEU A 261 18.23 9.84 -3.22
CA LEU A 261 17.13 9.21 -2.46
C LEU A 261 16.85 7.77 -2.94
N ALA A 262 16.91 7.53 -4.25
CA ALA A 262 16.79 6.17 -4.79
C ALA A 262 17.98 5.28 -4.37
N GLU A 263 19.20 5.83 -4.33
CA GLU A 263 20.40 5.15 -3.82
C GLU A 263 20.30 4.77 -2.35
N ASP A 264 19.83 5.69 -1.51
CA ASP A 264 19.57 5.43 -0.08
C ASP A 264 18.64 4.24 0.12
N MET A 265 17.59 4.11 -0.70
CA MET A 265 16.68 2.97 -0.65
C MET A 265 17.36 1.64 -0.94
N TRP A 266 18.24 1.58 -1.96
CA TRP A 266 19.02 0.36 -2.25
C TRP A 266 19.95 -0.02 -1.09
N ASN A 267 20.49 0.98 -0.40
CA ASN A 267 21.40 0.80 0.74
C ASN A 267 20.71 0.25 2.01
N LEU A 268 19.37 0.25 2.08
CA LEU A 268 18.64 -0.39 3.18
C LEU A 268 18.72 -1.93 3.16
N GLY A 269 19.06 -2.52 2.00
CA GLY A 269 19.18 -3.95 1.82
C GLY A 269 20.40 -4.55 2.53
N CYS A 270 20.28 -5.77 3.04
CA CYS A 270 21.43 -6.50 3.61
C CYS A 270 22.12 -7.40 2.56
N ALA A 271 23.43 -7.62 2.75
CA ALA A 271 24.25 -8.49 1.91
C ALA A 271 24.34 -9.95 2.42
N CYS A 272 23.45 -10.36 3.33
CA CYS A 272 23.50 -11.67 3.99
C CYS A 272 23.26 -12.82 3.00
N LYS A 273 24.25 -13.70 2.79
CA LYS A 273 24.21 -14.77 1.77
C LYS A 273 23.40 -16.01 2.15
N ALA A 274 23.21 -16.30 3.45
CA ALA A 274 22.55 -17.52 3.92
C ALA A 274 21.88 -17.34 5.30
N GLY A 275 20.70 -16.71 5.30
CA GLY A 275 19.94 -16.40 6.51
C GLY A 275 20.54 -15.21 7.30
N CYS A 276 19.66 -14.48 7.99
CA CYS A 276 20.10 -13.44 8.93
C CYS A 276 20.68 -14.11 10.17
N ARG A 277 21.76 -13.52 10.68
CA ARG A 277 22.36 -13.83 11.99
C ARG A 277 22.47 -12.51 12.74
N SER A 278 22.87 -12.57 13.99
CA SER A 278 23.03 -11.41 14.89
C SER A 278 23.90 -10.25 14.38
N SER A 279 24.62 -10.40 13.26
CA SER A 279 25.37 -9.33 12.58
C SER A 279 24.65 -8.76 11.34
N CYS A 280 23.40 -9.16 11.09
CA CYS A 280 22.60 -8.66 9.98
C CYS A 280 22.10 -7.24 10.33
N PRO A 281 22.34 -6.22 9.50
CA PRO A 281 21.82 -4.88 9.73
C PRO A 281 20.31 -4.86 9.99
N CYS A 282 19.51 -5.60 9.20
CA CYS A 282 18.06 -5.66 9.43
C CYS A 282 17.69 -6.17 10.85
N GLU A 283 18.43 -7.17 11.35
CA GLU A 283 18.19 -7.71 12.69
C GLU A 283 18.63 -6.73 13.79
N LEU A 284 19.78 -6.09 13.61
CA LEU A 284 20.29 -5.05 14.52
C LEU A 284 19.37 -3.83 14.59
N ASP A 285 18.79 -3.45 13.46
CA ASP A 285 17.83 -2.36 13.33
C ASP A 285 16.41 -2.76 13.82
N GLY A 286 16.19 -4.02 14.23
CA GLY A 286 14.89 -4.50 14.70
C GLY A 286 13.80 -4.60 13.62
N ARG A 287 14.17 -4.65 12.33
CA ARG A 287 13.25 -4.67 11.19
C ARG A 287 13.28 -6.00 10.44
N ARG A 288 12.21 -6.33 9.71
CA ARG A 288 12.20 -7.48 8.78
C ARG A 288 13.10 -7.17 7.58
N CYS A 289 13.55 -8.22 6.90
CA CYS A 289 14.26 -8.06 5.64
C CYS A 289 13.39 -7.34 4.60
N LEU A 290 14.04 -6.60 3.72
CA LEU A 290 13.42 -5.83 2.65
C LEU A 290 13.60 -6.50 1.27
N PRO A 291 12.82 -6.08 0.26
CA PRO A 291 13.01 -6.54 -1.12
C PRO A 291 14.44 -6.35 -1.68
N TRP A 292 15.19 -5.37 -1.16
CA TRP A 292 16.58 -5.08 -1.55
C TRP A 292 17.63 -6.03 -0.92
N CYS A 293 17.26 -6.94 -0.02
CA CYS A 293 18.21 -7.86 0.61
C CYS A 293 18.68 -8.97 -0.36
N ALA A 294 19.93 -8.86 -0.83
CA ALA A 294 20.49 -9.62 -1.96
C ALA A 294 20.53 -11.15 -1.79
N GLY A 295 20.63 -11.68 -0.57
CA GLY A 295 20.70 -13.12 -0.32
C GLY A 295 19.43 -13.76 0.25
N HIS A 296 18.32 -13.02 0.24
CA HIS A 296 17.01 -13.51 0.72
C HIS A 296 15.94 -13.49 -0.37
N SER A 297 16.23 -12.84 -1.50
CA SER A 297 15.38 -12.86 -2.68
C SER A 297 15.49 -14.23 -3.39
N LYS A 298 14.33 -14.83 -3.65
CA LYS A 298 14.10 -15.88 -4.68
C LYS A 298 14.59 -17.31 -4.36
N LYS A 299 14.07 -17.95 -3.30
CA LYS A 299 13.87 -19.42 -3.33
C LYS A 299 12.44 -19.81 -2.93
N GLY A 300 11.59 -19.91 -3.95
CA GLY A 300 10.33 -20.67 -3.92
C GLY A 300 9.08 -19.88 -3.54
N LYS A 301 8.10 -19.84 -4.45
CA LYS A 301 6.69 -19.45 -4.25
C LYS A 301 6.43 -18.12 -3.50
N GLY A 302 7.03 -17.03 -3.94
CA GLY A 302 6.55 -15.67 -3.60
C GLY A 302 6.56 -15.29 -2.11
N GLN A 303 7.24 -16.06 -1.25
CA GLN A 303 7.43 -15.68 0.15
C GLN A 303 8.89 -15.28 0.36
N MET A 304 9.11 -14.04 0.82
CA MET A 304 10.36 -13.72 1.48
C MET A 304 10.54 -14.67 2.65
N ARG A 305 11.76 -15.17 2.86
CA ARG A 305 12.06 -15.88 4.10
C ARG A 305 11.73 -14.91 5.23
N ALA A 306 10.73 -15.26 6.05
CA ALA A 306 10.46 -14.62 7.32
C ALA A 306 11.67 -14.87 8.23
N CYS A 307 12.76 -14.15 7.99
CA CYS A 307 13.93 -14.08 8.84
C CYS A 307 13.64 -13.10 9.98
N MET A 308 12.63 -13.42 10.80
CA MET A 308 12.49 -13.15 12.24
C MET A 308 11.04 -13.40 12.69
N LYS A 309 10.90 -13.75 13.98
CA LYS A 309 9.63 -14.12 14.63
C LYS A 309 8.61 -13.00 14.45
N ILE A 310 7.42 -13.39 13.99
CA ILE A 310 6.20 -12.60 14.14
C ILE A 310 6.06 -12.35 15.66
N LEU A 311 6.11 -11.08 16.08
CA LEU A 311 5.62 -10.67 17.40
C LEU A 311 4.10 -10.75 17.40
#